data_AF-A0A537NF18-F1
#
_entry.id   AF-A0A537NF18-F1
#
_cell.length_a   1.000
_cell.length_b   1.000
_cell.length_c   1.000
_cell.angle_alpha   90.00
_cell.angle_beta   90.00
_cell.angle_gamma   90.00
#
_symmetry.space_group_name_H-M   'P 1'
#
loop_
_entity.id
_entity.type
_entity.pdbx_description
1 polymer ?
#
loop_
_entity_poly.entity_id
_entity_poly.type
_entity_poly.pdbx_seq_one_letter_code
_entity_poly.pdbx_strand_id
1 'polypeptide(L)'
;MFFPSTKLNAAINALLAEHLLSYVELAPQNPYAKSLADAMLTAVKSRAPKKFDAEQFTEEFNAAPRFTQLNVIASGFQELGRTPQGASWRRVRKPFSPLENAKKVEKAQHMLFFHNGIDVRIRSGSFKLMDWGLCDLRLGNPQEK
;
A
#
# COMPACT_ATOMS: atom_id res chain seq x y z
N MET A 1 -5.20 -10.57 25.69
CA MET A 1 -4.70 -10.35 24.31
C MET A 1 -5.20 -8.99 23.82
N PHE A 2 -4.34 -7.99 23.65
CA PHE A 2 -4.73 -6.69 23.08
C PHE A 2 -4.83 -6.82 21.56
N PHE A 3 -6.04 -6.81 21.01
CA PHE A 3 -6.22 -6.71 19.56
C PHE A 3 -6.01 -5.25 19.15
N PRO A 4 -5.02 -4.93 18.30
CA PRO A 4 -4.84 -3.59 17.77
C PRO A 4 -6.12 -3.14 17.08
N SER A 5 -6.54 -1.90 17.36
CA SER A 5 -7.63 -1.24 16.63
C SER A 5 -7.37 -1.30 15.12
N THR A 6 -8.41 -1.45 14.31
CA THR A 6 -8.34 -1.47 12.82
C THR A 6 -7.48 -0.34 12.24
N LYS A 7 -7.54 0.86 12.83
CA LYS A 7 -6.74 2.04 12.46
C LYS A 7 -5.23 1.87 12.69
N LEU A 8 -4.81 1.13 13.73
CA LEU A 8 -3.39 0.85 14.00
C LEU A 8 -2.84 -0.15 12.99
N ASN A 9 -3.63 -1.16 12.62
CA ASN A 9 -3.24 -2.12 11.58
C ASN A 9 -3.10 -1.46 10.21
N ALA A 10 -3.99 -0.52 9.87
CA ALA A 10 -3.87 0.27 8.65
C ALA A 10 -2.58 1.12 8.64
N ALA A 11 -2.22 1.73 9.78
CA ALA A 11 -0.97 2.48 9.89
C ALA A 11 0.27 1.58 9.73
N ILE A 12 0.29 0.40 10.37
CA ILE A 12 1.37 -0.57 10.22
C ILE A 12 1.49 -1.04 8.76
N ASN A 13 0.38 -1.42 8.13
CA ASN A 13 0.38 -1.87 6.74
C ASN A 13 0.88 -0.80 5.78
N ALA A 14 0.44 0.46 5.96
CA ALA A 14 0.89 1.57 5.13
C ALA A 14 2.40 1.82 5.26
N LEU A 15 2.93 1.80 6.49
CA LEU A 15 4.36 1.97 6.75
C LEU A 15 5.19 0.80 6.19
N LEU A 16 4.74 -0.44 6.35
CA LEU A 16 5.43 -1.60 5.77
C LEU A 16 5.39 -1.61 4.25
N ALA A 17 4.27 -1.19 3.64
CA ALA A 17 4.20 -1.02 2.19
C ALA A 17 5.18 0.06 1.71
N GLU A 18 5.27 1.20 2.39
CA GLU A 18 6.24 2.25 2.06
C GLU A 18 7.68 1.74 2.17
N HIS A 19 7.99 0.96 3.22
CA HIS A 19 9.28 0.33 3.38
C HIS A 19 9.61 -0.62 2.23
N LEU A 20 8.69 -1.52 1.85
CA LEU A 20 8.91 -2.46 0.73
C LEU A 20 9.11 -1.73 -0.60
N LEU A 21 8.32 -0.69 -0.85
CA LEU A 21 8.43 0.13 -2.05
C LEU A 21 9.75 0.88 -2.13
N SER A 22 10.44 1.14 -1.01
CA SER A 22 11.76 1.76 -1.04
C SER A 22 12.85 0.87 -1.64
N TYR A 23 12.58 -0.43 -1.81
CA TYR A 23 13.52 -1.40 -2.38
C TYR A 23 13.25 -1.74 -3.85
N VAL A 24 12.19 -1.19 -4.44
CA VAL A 24 11.78 -1.54 -5.81
C VAL A 24 11.46 -0.28 -6.60
N GLU A 25 12.00 -0.21 -7.81
CA GLU A 25 11.68 0.86 -8.74
C GLU A 25 10.30 0.64 -9.38
N LEU A 26 9.41 1.62 -9.31
CA LEU A 26 8.09 1.56 -9.93
C LEU A 26 8.06 2.42 -11.19
N ALA A 27 8.55 1.85 -12.30
CA ALA A 27 8.60 2.47 -13.63
C ALA A 27 7.79 1.65 -14.64
N PRO A 28 7.33 2.26 -15.76
CA PRO A 28 6.50 1.58 -16.77
C PRO A 28 7.08 0.30 -17.36
N GLN A 29 8.40 0.22 -17.43
CA GLN A 29 9.10 -0.91 -18.01
C GLN A 29 9.45 -1.99 -16.98
N ASN A 30 9.12 -1.78 -15.70
CA ASN A 30 9.42 -2.76 -14.65
C ASN A 30 8.32 -3.84 -14.59
N PRO A 31 8.64 -5.12 -14.89
CA PRO A 31 7.67 -6.22 -14.78
C PRO A 31 7.07 -6.36 -13.37
N TYR A 32 7.82 -5.96 -12.35
CA TYR A 32 7.35 -5.96 -10.97
C TYR A 32 6.20 -4.98 -10.74
N ALA A 33 6.26 -3.80 -11.35
CA ALA A 33 5.20 -2.80 -11.25
C ALA A 33 3.87 -3.32 -11.81
N LYS A 34 3.93 -4.07 -12.92
CA LYS A 34 2.77 -4.73 -13.51
C LYS A 34 2.24 -5.87 -12.63
N SER A 35 3.13 -6.75 -12.16
CA SER A 35 2.76 -7.84 -11.26
C SER A 35 2.09 -7.35 -9.97
N LEU A 36 2.60 -6.27 -9.39
CA LEU A 36 2.02 -5.66 -8.19
C LEU A 36 0.64 -5.04 -8.48
N ALA A 37 0.47 -4.34 -9.60
CA ALA A 37 -0.82 -3.80 -10.03
C ALA A 37 -1.88 -4.91 -10.19
N ASP A 38 -1.54 -6.00 -10.88
CA ASP A 38 -2.46 -7.12 -11.11
C ASP A 38 -2.82 -7.83 -9.79
N ALA A 39 -1.85 -7.92 -8.87
CA ALA A 39 -2.08 -8.46 -7.53
C ALA A 39 -3.02 -7.58 -6.69
N MET A 40 -2.90 -6.25 -6.78
CA MET A 40 -3.83 -5.32 -6.12
C MET A 40 -5.27 -5.52 -6.61
N LEU A 41 -5.46 -5.61 -7.93
CA LEU A 41 -6.78 -5.86 -8.54
C LEU A 41 -7.35 -7.20 -8.07
N THR A 42 -6.53 -8.26 -8.05
CA THR A 42 -6.93 -9.61 -7.60
C THR A 42 -7.32 -9.64 -6.12
N ALA A 43 -6.51 -9.00 -5.26
CA ALA A 43 -6.74 -8.91 -3.82
C ALA A 43 -8.06 -8.19 -3.48
N VAL A 44 -8.50 -7.26 -4.34
CA VAL A 44 -9.73 -6.50 -4.16
C VAL A 44 -10.93 -7.23 -4.77
N LYS A 45 -10.79 -7.78 -5.98
CA LYS A 45 -11.81 -8.61 -6.64
C LYS A 45 -12.27 -9.77 -5.76
N SER A 46 -11.35 -10.48 -5.11
CA SER A 46 -11.67 -11.59 -4.21
C SER A 46 -12.50 -11.20 -2.97
N ARG A 47 -12.61 -9.89 -2.69
CA ARG A 47 -13.28 -9.34 -1.50
C ARG A 47 -14.56 -8.55 -1.84
N ALA A 48 -14.91 -8.42 -3.12
CA ALA A 48 -16.06 -7.64 -3.56
C ALA A 48 -17.35 -8.49 -3.56
N PRO A 49 -18.40 -8.11 -2.80
CA PRO A 49 -19.69 -8.81 -2.80
C PRO A 49 -20.57 -8.51 -4.03
N LYS A 50 -20.15 -7.58 -4.91
CA LYS A 50 -20.83 -7.19 -6.16
C LYS A 50 -19.84 -7.28 -7.34
N LYS A 51 -20.33 -7.17 -8.59
CA LYS A 51 -19.50 -7.10 -9.81
C LYS A 51 -18.37 -6.08 -9.59
N PHE A 52 -17.13 -6.56 -9.54
CA PHE A 52 -15.94 -5.73 -9.45
C PHE A 52 -15.71 -5.01 -10.79
N ASP A 53 -15.49 -3.71 -10.73
CA ASP A 53 -15.14 -2.87 -11.87
C ASP A 53 -13.69 -2.38 -11.70
N ALA A 54 -12.84 -2.75 -12.65
CA ALA A 54 -11.42 -2.40 -12.62
C ALA A 54 -11.17 -0.94 -13.00
N GLU A 55 -11.99 -0.34 -13.86
CA GLU A 55 -11.85 1.06 -14.27
C GLU A 55 -12.21 1.96 -13.10
N GLN A 56 -13.38 1.72 -12.48
CA GLN A 56 -13.80 2.46 -11.29
C GLN A 56 -12.78 2.33 -10.15
N PHE A 57 -12.26 1.13 -9.90
CA PHE A 57 -11.23 0.93 -8.88
C PHE A 57 -9.96 1.74 -9.17
N THR A 58 -9.55 1.81 -10.43
CA THR A 58 -8.36 2.54 -10.86
C THR A 58 -8.54 4.05 -10.66
N GLU A 59 -9.71 4.58 -11.01
CA GLU A 59 -10.08 5.97 -10.76
C GLU A 59 -10.08 6.29 -9.26
N GLU A 60 -10.73 5.46 -8.43
CA GLU A 60 -10.77 5.63 -6.98
C GLU A 60 -9.37 5.55 -6.35
N PHE A 61 -8.52 4.63 -6.81
CA PHE A 61 -7.15 4.51 -6.34
C PHE A 61 -6.30 5.74 -6.69
N ASN A 62 -6.42 6.24 -7.92
CA ASN A 62 -5.67 7.40 -8.40
C ASN A 62 -6.11 8.70 -7.73
N ALA A 63 -7.38 8.81 -7.34
CA ALA A 63 -7.90 9.95 -6.57
C ALA A 63 -7.63 9.84 -5.06
N ALA A 64 -7.23 8.67 -4.57
CA ALA A 64 -7.07 8.42 -3.14
C ALA A 64 -5.82 9.11 -2.54
N PRO A 65 -5.89 9.57 -1.27
CA PRO A 65 -4.70 10.03 -0.56
C PRO A 65 -3.62 8.94 -0.45
N ARG A 66 -2.36 9.36 -0.34
CA ARG A 66 -1.18 8.47 -0.31
C ARG A 66 -1.27 7.36 0.73
N PHE A 67 -1.78 7.68 1.92
CA PHE A 67 -1.98 6.70 3.00
C PHE A 67 -2.95 5.59 2.58
N THR A 68 -4.03 5.96 1.89
CA THR A 68 -5.02 5.01 1.37
C THR A 68 -4.41 4.16 0.26
N GLN A 69 -3.69 4.78 -0.68
CA GLN A 69 -2.97 4.07 -1.74
C GLN A 69 -2.02 3.02 -1.16
N LEU A 70 -1.25 3.37 -0.12
CA LEU A 70 -0.36 2.43 0.58
C LEU A 70 -1.09 1.24 1.21
N ASN A 71 -2.29 1.45 1.77
CA ASN A 71 -3.08 0.35 2.32
C ASN A 71 -3.61 -0.60 1.24
N VAL A 72 -3.93 -0.07 0.06
CA VAL A 72 -4.32 -0.88 -1.10
C VAL A 72 -3.12 -1.65 -1.63
N ILE A 73 -1.97 -0.98 -1.80
CA ILE A 73 -0.71 -1.61 -2.24
C ILE A 73 -0.28 -2.72 -1.26
N ALA A 74 -0.47 -2.49 0.04
CA ALA A 74 -0.25 -3.52 1.04
C ALA A 74 -1.04 -4.79 0.68
N SER A 75 -2.33 -4.68 0.36
CA SER A 75 -3.14 -5.84 -0.03
C SER A 75 -2.55 -6.57 -1.26
N GLY A 76 -1.95 -5.84 -2.21
CA GLY A 76 -1.20 -6.43 -3.33
C GLY A 76 0.04 -7.22 -2.88
N PHE A 77 0.87 -6.67 -2.00
CA PHE A 77 2.03 -7.39 -1.44
C PHE A 77 1.62 -8.68 -0.69
N GLN A 78 0.50 -8.64 0.03
CA GLN A 78 -0.05 -9.81 0.70
C GLN A 78 -0.43 -10.91 -0.31
N GLU A 79 -1.07 -10.54 -1.42
CA GLU A 79 -1.44 -11.47 -2.49
C GLU A 79 -0.20 -12.08 -3.17
N LEU A 80 0.87 -11.30 -3.33
CA LEU A 80 2.15 -11.78 -3.85
C LEU A 80 2.96 -12.64 -2.87
N GLY A 81 2.50 -12.84 -1.63
CA GLY A 81 3.26 -13.52 -0.58
C GLY A 81 4.53 -12.77 -0.14
N ARG A 82 4.62 -11.47 -0.43
CA ARG A 82 5.77 -10.60 -0.11
C ARG A 82 5.55 -9.88 1.22
N THR A 83 5.45 -10.64 2.30
CA THR A 83 5.38 -10.09 3.66
C THR A 83 6.79 -10.06 4.29
N PRO A 84 7.23 -8.96 4.91
CA PRO A 84 8.47 -8.91 5.68
C PRO A 84 8.43 -9.95 6.81
N GLN A 85 9.54 -10.64 7.02
CA GLN A 85 9.71 -11.54 8.17
C GLN A 85 9.69 -10.73 9.47
N GLY A 86 9.05 -11.24 10.52
CA GLY A 86 9.04 -10.63 11.86
C GLY A 86 7.92 -9.62 12.14
N ALA A 87 7.37 -8.95 11.11
CA ALA A 87 6.24 -8.03 11.27
C ALA A 87 4.92 -8.70 10.85
N SER A 88 4.04 -9.01 11.81
CA SER A 88 2.73 -9.61 11.51
C SER A 88 1.86 -8.61 10.74
N TRP A 89 1.71 -8.82 9.44
CA TRP A 89 0.70 -8.14 8.62
C TRP A 89 -0.67 -8.44 9.21
N ARG A 90 -1.40 -7.40 9.63
CA ARG A 90 -2.73 -7.59 10.20
C ARG A 90 -3.78 -7.21 9.17
N ARG A 91 -4.67 -8.15 8.87
CA ARG A 91 -5.71 -8.02 7.85
C ARG A 91 -6.60 -6.81 8.15
N VAL A 92 -6.64 -5.84 7.25
CA VAL A 92 -7.57 -4.69 7.31
C VAL A 92 -8.74 -4.99 6.38
N ARG A 93 -9.96 -5.07 6.94
CA ARG A 93 -11.19 -5.42 6.18
C ARG A 93 -11.60 -4.35 5.16
N LYS A 94 -11.13 -3.11 5.30
CA LYS A 94 -11.46 -1.96 4.44
C LYS A 94 -10.19 -1.17 4.11
N PRO A 95 -9.46 -1.49 3.02
CA PRO A 95 -8.22 -0.80 2.65
C PRO A 95 -8.44 0.67 2.29
N PHE A 96 -9.66 1.02 1.83
CA PHE A 96 -10.10 2.39 1.56
C PHE A 96 -10.68 3.13 2.78
N SER A 97 -10.57 2.58 4.00
CA SER A 97 -11.08 3.29 5.17
C SER A 97 -10.30 4.60 5.36
N PRO A 98 -10.98 5.76 5.44
CA PRO A 98 -10.30 7.00 5.73
C PRO A 98 -9.77 6.95 7.17
N LEU A 99 -8.56 7.45 7.36
CA LEU A 99 -8.08 8.27 8.47
C LEU A 99 -6.62 7.95 8.78
N GLU A 100 -5.74 8.83 8.32
CA GLU A 100 -4.53 9.15 9.07
C GLU A 100 -4.96 9.56 10.49
N ASN A 101 -4.70 8.70 11.46
CA ASN A 101 -4.69 9.10 12.86
C ASN A 101 -3.24 9.25 13.23
N ALA A 102 -2.75 10.49 13.34
CA ALA A 102 -1.34 10.78 13.62
C ALA A 102 -0.82 9.99 14.84
N LYS A 103 -1.59 9.89 15.92
CA LYS A 103 -1.22 9.10 17.12
C LYS A 103 -1.08 7.61 16.82
N LYS A 104 -1.86 7.06 15.89
CA LYS A 104 -1.74 5.66 15.46
C LYS A 104 -0.57 5.44 14.52
N VAL A 105 -0.26 6.40 13.66
CA VAL A 105 0.92 6.38 12.80
C VAL A 105 2.17 6.42 13.66
N GLU A 106 2.28 7.38 14.57
CA GLU A 106 3.40 7.51 15.52
C GLU A 106 3.58 6.23 16.35
N LYS A 107 2.49 5.67 16.89
CA LYS A 107 2.53 4.40 17.61
C LYS A 107 3.00 3.24 16.70
N ALA A 108 2.57 3.19 15.46
CA ALA A 108 3.00 2.17 14.51
C ALA A 108 4.49 2.29 14.16
N GLN A 109 4.99 3.51 13.96
CA GLN A 109 6.40 3.80 13.73
C GLN A 109 7.26 3.32 14.91
N HIS A 110 6.87 3.70 16.14
CA HIS A 110 7.55 3.26 17.34
C HIS A 110 7.58 1.73 17.47
N MET A 111 6.45 1.06 17.18
CA MET A 111 6.39 -0.41 17.20
C MET A 111 7.30 -1.05 16.14
N LEU A 112 7.31 -0.52 14.91
CA LEU A 112 8.13 -1.06 13.83
C LEU A 112 9.62 -0.88 14.11
N PHE A 113 10.01 0.29 14.63
CA PHE A 113 11.38 0.57 15.03
C PHE A 113 11.81 -0.34 16.20
N PHE A 114 11.03 -0.38 17.28
CA PHE A 114 11.41 -1.13 18.48
C PHE A 114 11.48 -2.65 18.26
N HIS A 115 10.54 -3.21 17.48
CA HIS A 115 10.47 -4.66 17.29
C HIS A 115 11.27 -5.19 16.10
N ASN A 116 11.48 -4.37 15.06
CA ASN A 116 12.07 -4.82 13.79
C ASN A 116 13.29 -3.99 13.37
N GLY A 117 13.64 -2.94 14.10
CA GLY A 117 14.71 -2.01 13.71
C GLY A 117 14.37 -1.15 12.48
N ILE A 118 13.10 -1.09 12.09
CA ILE A 118 12.66 -0.39 10.87
C ILE A 118 12.28 1.05 11.23
N ASP A 119 13.12 2.02 10.86
CA ASP A 119 12.73 3.43 10.83
C ASP A 119 12.08 3.75 9.47
N VAL A 120 10.76 3.90 9.48
CA VAL A 120 9.98 4.18 8.27
C VAL A 120 9.01 5.33 8.51
N ARG A 121 8.88 6.17 7.49
CA ARG A 121 7.96 7.30 7.45
C ARG A 121 7.21 7.28 6.13
N ILE A 122 5.93 7.63 6.16
CA ILE A 122 5.15 7.86 4.95
C ILE A 122 5.62 9.20 4.38
N ARG A 123 6.28 9.15 3.22
CA ARG A 123 6.76 10.35 2.52
C ARG A 123 5.62 10.99 1.73
N SER A 124 5.77 12.27 1.42
CA SER A 124 4.89 12.96 0.47
C SER A 124 5.00 12.37 -0.93
N GLY A 125 3.93 12.46 -1.72
CA GLY A 125 3.84 11.95 -3.09
C GLY A 125 2.58 11.12 -3.33
N SER A 126 2.44 10.59 -4.54
CA SER A 126 1.30 9.78 -4.98
C SER A 126 1.76 8.66 -5.91
N PHE A 127 0.96 7.60 -5.98
CA PHE A 127 1.09 6.58 -7.00
C PHE A 127 0.03 6.75 -8.07
N LYS A 128 0.33 6.26 -9.27
CA LYS A 128 -0.64 6.12 -10.35
C LYS A 128 -0.73 4.68 -10.79
N LEU A 129 -1.93 4.13 -10.77
CA LEU A 129 -2.24 2.83 -11.37
C LEU A 129 -2.65 3.06 -12.82
N MET A 130 -1.93 2.39 -13.73
CA MET A 130 -2.12 2.44 -15.18
C MET A 130 -2.25 1.01 -15.71
N ASP A 131 -2.74 0.83 -16.93
CA ASP A 131 -2.90 -0.50 -17.54
C ASP A 131 -1.60 -1.30 -17.59
N TRP A 132 -0.48 -0.60 -17.77
CA TRP A 132 0.86 -1.18 -17.83
C TRP A 132 1.54 -1.34 -16.47
N GLY A 133 0.97 -0.84 -15.36
CA GLY A 133 1.49 -1.10 -14.00
C GLY A 133 1.28 0.02 -12.99
N LEU A 134 1.88 -0.16 -11.81
CA LEU A 134 1.91 0.84 -10.73
C LEU A 134 3.14 1.76 -10.86
N CYS A 135 2.93 3.07 -10.78
CA CYS A 135 3.98 4.08 -10.98
C CYS A 135 4.11 4.96 -9.75
N ASP A 136 5.34 5.28 -9.36
CA ASP A 136 5.63 6.28 -8.34
C ASP A 136 5.87 7.65 -8.97
N LEU A 137 4.96 8.60 -8.74
CA LEU A 137 5.05 9.94 -9.35
C LEU A 137 6.15 10.81 -8.70
N ARG A 138 6.76 10.36 -7.61
CA ARG A 138 7.90 11.05 -6.97
C ARG A 138 9.18 10.98 -7.79
N LEU A 139 9.32 9.97 -8.64
CA LEU A 139 10.52 9.75 -9.46
C LEU A 139 10.57 10.68 -10.68
N GLY A 140 9.59 11.57 -10.83
CA GLY A 140 9.37 12.36 -12.04
C GLY A 140 8.70 11.52 -13.11
N ASN A 141 7.94 12.16 -13.99
CA ASN A 141 7.41 11.53 -15.18
C ASN A 141 8.61 11.33 -16.13
N PRO A 142 9.08 10.10 -16.45
CA PRO A 142 10.19 9.93 -17.38
C PRO A 142 9.86 10.44 -18.79
N GLN A 143 8.58 10.73 -19.08
CA GLN A 143 8.12 11.35 -20.33
C GLN A 143 8.14 12.89 -20.34
N GLU A 144 8.59 13.54 -19.27
CA GLU A 144 8.72 15.01 -19.18
C GLU A 144 10.18 15.51 -19.35
N LYS A 145 11.05 14.72 -19.98
CA LYS A 145 12.40 15.15 -20.38
C LYS A 145 12.64 15.01 -21.87
#